data_AF-A0A496QW10-F1
#
_entry.id   AF-A0A496QW10-F1
#
_cell.length_a   1.000
_cell.length_b   1.000
_cell.length_c   1.000
_cell.angle_alpha   90.00
_cell.angle_beta   90.00
_cell.angle_gamma   90.00
#
_symmetry.space_group_name_H-M   'P 1'
#
loop_
_entity.id
_entity.type
_entity.pdbx_description
1 polymer ?
#
loop_
_entity_poly.entity_id
_entity_poly.type
_entity_poly.pdbx_seq_one_letter_code
_entity_poly.pdbx_strand_id
1 'polypeptide(L)'
;MNRRARASLVYSGSLIGRLSRLFRNFLRPFFRHDRRLFSEISRLLFKMLSDFYNEAAGKAIESAAVIVFQTAEDFVRFNPHFNGMVLEGGFDEQGRFVYVPLGDLSRMSEYFRRMIIKFFLGKQLISEKLA
;
A
#
# COMPACT_ATOMS: atom_id res chain seq x y z
N MET A 1 2.19 21.37 -24.49
CA MET A 1 2.91 20.08 -24.39
C MET A 1 2.13 19.18 -23.43
N ASN A 2 1.44 18.17 -23.98
CA ASN A 2 0.35 17.43 -23.32
C ASN A 2 0.92 16.36 -22.35
N ARG A 3 1.15 16.71 -21.08
CA ARG A 3 1.59 15.74 -20.06
C ARG A 3 0.39 14.90 -19.62
N ARG A 4 0.08 13.84 -20.38
CA ARG A 4 -0.90 12.84 -19.94
C ARG A 4 -0.40 12.22 -18.63
N ALA A 5 -1.23 12.28 -17.59
CA ALA A 5 -0.99 11.55 -16.35
C ALA A 5 -0.73 10.07 -16.71
N ARG A 6 0.42 9.54 -16.30
CA ARG A 6 0.69 8.11 -16.43
C ARG A 6 0.08 7.43 -15.22
N ALA A 7 -0.92 6.58 -15.47
CA ALA A 7 -1.27 5.53 -14.54
C ALA A 7 -0.14 4.50 -14.62
N SER A 8 0.81 4.60 -13.72
CA SER A 8 1.84 3.57 -13.60
C SER A 8 1.21 2.40 -12.86
N LEU A 9 1.27 1.23 -13.48
CA LEU A 9 0.83 0.00 -12.88
C LEU A 9 1.81 -0.29 -11.73
N VAL A 10 1.49 0.16 -10.53
CA VAL A 10 2.27 -0.17 -9.34
C VAL A 10 1.93 -1.59 -8.94
N TYR A 11 2.61 -2.48 -9.65
CA TYR A 11 3.06 -3.76 -9.14
C TYR A 11 2.01 -4.88 -9.17
N SER A 12 1.90 -5.50 -10.35
CA SER A 12 1.70 -6.96 -10.46
C SER A 12 3.04 -7.60 -10.09
N GLY A 13 3.13 -8.00 -8.84
CA GLY A 13 4.35 -8.45 -8.23
C GLY A 13 3.96 -8.63 -6.80
N SER A 14 4.78 -8.26 -5.86
CA SER A 14 4.51 -8.61 -4.50
C SER A 14 5.09 -7.51 -3.65
N LEU A 15 4.26 -6.52 -3.31
CA LEU A 15 4.47 -5.76 -2.06
C LEU A 15 4.69 -6.74 -0.89
N ILE A 16 4.23 -7.99 -1.05
CA ILE A 16 4.42 -9.17 -0.21
C ILE A 16 5.54 -10.13 -0.71
N GLY A 17 6.48 -9.70 -1.56
CA GLY A 17 7.49 -10.57 -2.18
C GLY A 17 8.81 -10.59 -1.45
N ARG A 18 9.22 -9.39 -1.01
CA ARG A 18 10.33 -9.19 -0.08
C ARG A 18 9.87 -8.88 1.35
N LEU A 19 8.58 -8.60 1.56
CA LEU A 19 7.90 -8.66 2.87
C LEU A 19 7.35 -10.07 3.20
N SER A 20 7.67 -11.05 2.35
CA SER A 20 6.95 -12.30 2.13
C SER A 20 6.98 -13.34 3.24
N ARG A 21 7.72 -13.13 4.33
CA ARG A 21 7.80 -14.13 5.39
C ARG A 21 6.98 -13.74 6.63
N LEU A 22 7.03 -12.47 7.01
CA LEU A 22 6.28 -11.96 8.16
C LEU A 22 4.78 -11.83 7.82
N PHE A 23 4.45 -11.20 6.69
CA PHE A 23 3.06 -11.02 6.25
C PHE A 23 2.39 -12.36 5.94
N ARG A 24 3.15 -13.27 5.30
CA ARG A 24 2.67 -14.56 4.81
C ARG A 24 2.42 -15.59 5.91
N ASN A 25 3.14 -15.56 7.03
CA ASN A 25 2.91 -16.56 8.08
C ASN A 25 2.09 -16.00 9.23
N PHE A 26 2.31 -14.73 9.59
CA PHE A 26 1.78 -14.19 10.83
C PHE A 26 0.47 -13.41 10.65
N LEU A 27 0.30 -12.70 9.53
CA LEU A 27 -0.90 -11.88 9.33
C LEU A 27 -2.09 -12.65 8.72
N ARG A 28 -1.81 -13.80 8.09
CA ARG A 28 -2.84 -14.64 7.44
C ARG A 28 -4.00 -15.03 8.34
N PRO A 29 -3.80 -15.48 9.60
CA PRO A 29 -4.90 -15.83 10.49
C PRO A 29 -5.85 -14.66 10.72
N PHE A 30 -5.33 -13.43 10.90
CA PHE A 30 -6.17 -12.26 11.13
C PHE A 30 -7.08 -11.97 9.93
N PHE A 31 -6.57 -12.05 8.70
CA PHE A 31 -7.39 -11.86 7.49
C PHE A 31 -8.42 -12.98 7.25
N ARG A 32 -8.20 -14.17 7.81
CA ARG A 32 -9.18 -15.26 7.76
C ARG A 32 -10.37 -14.99 8.68
N HIS A 33 -10.15 -14.33 9.82
CA HIS A 33 -11.17 -14.14 10.86
C HIS A 33 -11.81 -12.74 10.85
N ASP A 34 -11.08 -11.69 10.47
CA ASP A 34 -11.59 -10.32 10.42
C ASP A 34 -11.42 -9.69 9.03
N ARG A 35 -12.53 -9.65 8.28
CA ARG A 35 -12.57 -9.07 6.93
C ARG A 35 -12.53 -7.54 6.94
N ARG A 36 -12.76 -6.87 8.08
CA ARG A 36 -12.74 -5.40 8.18
C ARG A 36 -11.32 -4.86 8.04
N LEU A 37 -10.33 -5.66 8.45
CA LEU A 37 -8.90 -5.36 8.31
C LEU A 37 -8.52 -5.00 6.88
N PHE A 38 -9.17 -5.57 5.87
CA PHE A 38 -8.99 -5.18 4.48
C PHE A 38 -9.24 -3.68 4.26
N SER A 39 -10.40 -3.19 4.71
CA SER A 39 -10.82 -1.82 4.45
C SER A 39 -9.91 -0.82 5.18
N GLU A 40 -9.49 -1.16 6.40
CA GLU A 40 -8.61 -0.31 7.21
C GLU A 40 -7.20 -0.27 6.64
N ILE A 41 -6.65 -1.42 6.24
CA ILE A 41 -5.33 -1.50 5.64
C ILE A 41 -5.31 -0.84 4.27
N SER A 42 -6.37 -0.94 3.48
CA SER A 42 -6.47 -0.24 2.19
C SER A 42 -6.42 1.28 2.37
N ARG A 43 -7.15 1.81 3.37
CA ARG A 43 -7.10 3.24 3.71
C ARG A 43 -5.71 3.65 4.20
N LEU A 44 -5.07 2.82 5.02
CA LEU A 44 -3.70 3.06 5.48
C LEU A 44 -2.70 3.09 4.33
N LEU A 45 -2.79 2.13 3.40
CA LEU A 45 -1.95 2.07 2.19
C LEU A 45 -2.11 3.33 1.35
N PHE A 46 -3.36 3.74 1.08
CA PHE A 46 -3.62 4.95 0.31
C PHE A 46 -3.16 6.23 1.04
N LYS A 47 -3.35 6.30 2.37
CA LYS A 47 -2.84 7.42 3.16
C LYS A 47 -1.33 7.54 3.06
N MET A 48 -0.61 6.43 3.27
CA MET A 48 0.86 6.43 3.20
C MET A 48 1.38 6.86 1.83
N LEU A 49 0.71 6.42 0.76
CA LEU A 49 1.01 6.86 -0.61
C LEU A 49 0.79 8.36 -0.78
N SER A 50 -0.35 8.86 -0.31
CA SER A 50 -0.72 10.28 -0.43
C SER A 50 0.24 11.17 0.37
N ASP A 51 0.60 10.76 1.59
CA ASP A 51 1.58 11.44 2.42
C ASP A 51 2.95 11.50 1.71
N PHE A 52 3.41 10.37 1.15
CA PHE A 52 4.65 10.32 0.39
C PHE A 52 4.64 11.27 -0.81
N TYR A 53 3.55 11.32 -1.56
CA TYR A 53 3.44 12.21 -2.71
C TYR A 53 3.39 13.67 -2.34
N ASN A 54 2.70 14.03 -1.26
CA ASN A 54 2.67 15.42 -0.77
C ASN A 54 4.07 15.87 -0.33
N GLU A 55 4.79 15.03 0.41
CA GLU A 55 6.17 15.28 0.83
C GLU A 55 7.10 15.42 -0.37
N ALA A 56 7.05 14.48 -1.31
CA ALA A 56 7.90 14.49 -2.50
C ALA A 56 7.58 15.65 -3.46
N ALA A 57 6.33 16.09 -3.54
CA ALA A 57 5.91 17.24 -4.33
C ALA A 57 6.21 18.59 -3.64
N GLY A 58 6.48 18.58 -2.33
CA GLY A 58 6.64 19.80 -1.51
C GLY A 58 5.35 20.61 -1.36
N LYS A 59 4.19 20.03 -1.70
CA LYS A 59 2.86 20.65 -1.64
C LYS A 59 1.76 19.58 -1.62
N ALA A 60 0.57 19.96 -1.18
CA ALA A 60 -0.59 19.09 -1.25
C ALA A 60 -0.98 18.81 -2.71
N ILE A 61 -1.14 17.52 -3.03
CA ILE A 61 -1.67 17.04 -4.30
C ILE A 61 -2.72 15.96 -4.04
N GLU A 62 -3.77 15.96 -4.86
CA GLU A 62 -4.81 14.94 -4.88
C GLU A 62 -4.35 13.75 -5.73
N SER A 63 -3.94 12.67 -5.07
CA SER A 63 -3.60 11.41 -5.73
C SER A 63 -4.81 10.47 -5.80
N ALA A 64 -4.69 9.39 -6.57
CA ALA A 64 -5.71 8.37 -6.67
C ALA A 64 -5.11 6.96 -6.74
N ALA A 65 -5.84 6.00 -6.18
CA ALA A 65 -5.48 4.60 -6.21
C ALA A 65 -6.71 3.69 -6.31
N VAL A 66 -6.56 2.58 -7.02
CA VAL A 66 -7.45 1.42 -6.98
C VAL A 66 -6.72 0.32 -6.23
N ILE A 67 -7.23 -0.07 -5.05
CA ILE A 67 -6.62 -1.09 -4.20
C ILE A 67 -7.56 -2.29 -4.14
N VAL A 68 -7.04 -3.46 -4.50
CA VAL A 68 -7.76 -4.73 -4.56
C VAL A 68 -7.17 -5.70 -3.56
N PHE A 69 -8.03 -6.37 -2.80
CA PHE A 69 -7.64 -7.44 -1.90
C PHE A 69 -7.98 -8.80 -2.48
N GLN A 70 -6.94 -9.59 -2.68
CA GLN A 70 -7.03 -10.92 -3.25
C GLN A 70 -6.68 -11.94 -2.17
N THR A 71 -7.56 -12.92 -1.97
CA THR A 71 -7.45 -13.90 -0.86
C THR A 71 -6.75 -15.19 -1.27
N ALA A 72 -6.72 -15.50 -2.56
CA ALA A 72 -6.19 -16.74 -3.11
C ALA A 72 -5.20 -16.50 -4.25
N GLU A 73 -4.19 -17.34 -4.31
CA GLU A 73 -3.28 -17.49 -5.45
C GLU A 73 -3.61 -18.79 -6.22
N ASP A 74 -2.65 -19.29 -7.00
CA ASP A 74 -2.76 -20.55 -7.75
C ASP A 74 -3.27 -21.69 -6.86
N PHE A 75 -4.11 -22.53 -7.45
CA PHE A 75 -4.74 -23.67 -6.79
C PHE A 75 -5.56 -23.31 -5.54
N VAL A 76 -6.10 -22.09 -5.47
CA VAL A 76 -6.94 -21.61 -4.36
C VAL A 76 -6.20 -21.65 -3.01
N ARG A 77 -4.87 -21.59 -3.04
CA ARG A 77 -4.07 -21.51 -1.82
C ARG A 77 -4.35 -20.18 -1.14
N PHE A 78 -4.79 -20.23 0.11
CA PHE A 78 -5.07 -19.03 0.90
C PHE A 78 -3.78 -18.21 1.08
N ASN A 79 -3.69 -17.12 0.32
CA ASN A 79 -2.59 -16.18 0.38
C ASN A 79 -3.13 -14.74 0.26
N PRO A 80 -3.66 -14.16 1.35
CA PRO A 80 -4.20 -12.80 1.33
C PRO A 80 -3.11 -11.79 0.97
N HIS A 81 -3.34 -11.04 -0.09
CA HIS A 81 -2.45 -9.99 -0.57
C HIS A 81 -3.23 -8.81 -1.16
N PHE A 82 -2.54 -7.68 -1.26
CA PHE A 82 -3.09 -6.45 -1.81
C PHE A 82 -2.40 -6.15 -3.14
N ASN A 83 -3.20 -5.83 -4.15
CA ASN A 83 -2.76 -5.30 -5.43
C ASN A 83 -3.25 -3.86 -5.54
N GLY A 84 -2.45 -2.99 -6.16
CA GLY A 84 -2.77 -1.58 -6.29
C GLY A 84 -2.48 -1.07 -7.69
N MET A 85 -3.30 -0.15 -8.18
CA MET A 85 -2.94 0.73 -9.29
C MET A 85 -3.02 2.15 -8.76
N VAL A 86 -1.99 2.95 -8.99
CA VAL A 86 -1.90 4.30 -8.40
C VAL A 86 -1.49 5.30 -9.46
N LEU A 87 -1.90 6.55 -9.30
CA LEU A 87 -1.36 7.65 -10.09
C LEU A 87 0.07 7.91 -9.67
N GLU A 88 0.98 8.09 -10.63
CA GLU A 88 2.36 8.48 -10.35
C GLU A 88 2.45 9.99 -10.08
N GLY A 89 1.91 10.40 -8.94
CA GLY A 89 1.70 11.78 -8.54
C GLY A 89 0.23 12.10 -8.25
N GLY A 90 -0.19 13.32 -8.57
CA GLY A 90 -1.54 13.82 -8.25
C GLY A 90 -1.82 15.20 -8.85
N PHE A 91 -3.00 15.74 -8.59
CA PHE A 91 -3.41 17.06 -9.06
C PHE A 91 -3.26 18.11 -7.97
N ASP A 92 -2.70 19.28 -8.28
CA ASP A 92 -2.72 20.40 -7.34
C ASP A 92 -4.09 21.10 -7.32
N GLU A 93 -4.26 22.07 -6.41
CA GLU A 93 -5.50 22.85 -6.26
C GLU A 93 -5.95 23.57 -7.55
N GLN A 94 -5.02 23.81 -8.48
CA GLN A 94 -5.32 24.43 -9.78
C GLN A 94 -5.66 23.38 -10.86
N GLY A 95 -5.83 22.11 -10.48
CA GLY A 95 -6.12 21.01 -11.39
C GLY A 95 -4.94 20.63 -12.29
N ARG A 96 -3.71 21.03 -11.94
CA ARG A 96 -2.51 20.70 -12.73
C ARG A 96 -1.92 19.40 -12.22
N PHE A 97 -1.63 18.49 -13.14
CA PHE A 97 -0.99 17.23 -12.78
C PHE A 97 0.48 17.45 -12.41
N VAL A 98 0.82 17.05 -11.19
CA VAL A 98 2.17 17.02 -10.63
C VAL A 98 2.67 15.59 -10.69
N TYR A 99 3.63 15.35 -11.57
CA TYR A 99 4.27 14.05 -11.70
C TYR A 99 5.29 13.84 -10.58
N VAL A 100 5.15 12.75 -9.84
CA VAL A 100 6.09 12.36 -8.78
C VAL A 100 6.62 10.98 -9.10
N PRO A 101 7.87 10.84 -9.57
CA PRO A 101 8.40 9.55 -9.96
C PRO A 101 8.49 8.62 -8.76
N LEU A 102 7.96 7.40 -8.92
CA LEU A 102 8.16 6.34 -7.94
C LEU A 102 9.59 5.83 -8.08
N GLY A 103 10.46 6.31 -7.18
CA GLY A 103 11.87 5.91 -7.11
C GLY A 103 12.06 4.48 -6.59
N ASP A 104 13.06 4.27 -5.73
CA ASP A 104 13.35 2.95 -5.18
C ASP A 104 12.21 2.42 -4.27
N LEU A 105 11.42 1.51 -4.84
CA LEU A 105 10.29 0.84 -4.19
C LEU A 105 10.69 -0.01 -2.97
N SER A 106 11.99 -0.33 -2.80
CA SER A 106 12.46 -1.11 -1.65
C SER A 106 12.29 -0.34 -0.33
N ARG A 107 12.58 0.96 -0.32
CA ARG A 107 12.42 1.83 0.86
C ARG A 107 10.94 2.03 1.21
N MET A 108 10.10 2.21 0.18
CA MET A 108 8.65 2.30 0.35
C MET A 108 8.07 1.00 0.93
N SER A 109 8.57 -0.15 0.47
CA SER A 109 8.17 -1.46 0.99
C SER A 109 8.53 -1.62 2.47
N GLU A 110 9.74 -1.22 2.88
CA GLU A 110 10.15 -1.28 4.28
C GLU A 110 9.34 -0.32 5.17
N TYR A 111 9.06 0.89 4.68
CA TYR A 111 8.19 1.83 5.37
C TYR A 111 6.78 1.24 5.59
N PHE A 112 6.18 0.68 4.54
CA PHE A 112 4.87 0.02 4.64
C PHE A 112 4.89 -1.13 5.64
N ARG A 113 5.95 -1.96 5.66
CA ARG A 113 6.11 -3.03 6.65
C ARG A 113 5.98 -2.50 8.07
N ARG A 114 6.73 -1.45 8.39
CA ARG A 114 6.74 -0.84 9.73
C ARG A 114 5.38 -0.27 10.11
N MET A 115 4.70 0.39 9.17
CA MET A 115 3.39 0.97 9.40
C MET A 115 2.30 -0.09 9.61
N ILE A 116 2.37 -1.21 8.89
CA ILE A 116 1.46 -2.34 9.13
C ILE A 116 1.71 -2.95 10.50
N ILE A 117 2.97 -3.19 10.90
CA ILE A 117 3.28 -3.70 12.25
C ILE A 117 2.72 -2.76 13.33
N LYS A 118 2.94 -1.45 13.19
CA LYS A 118 2.36 -0.43 14.09
C LYS A 118 0.84 -0.48 14.11
N PHE A 119 0.19 -0.67 12.96
CA PHE A 119 -1.27 -0.80 12.89
C PHE A 119 -1.76 -2.02 13.70
N PHE A 120 -1.12 -3.18 13.53
CA PHE A 120 -1.49 -4.39 14.28
C PHE A 120 -1.19 -4.28 15.78
N LEU A 121 -0.10 -3.63 16.17
CA LEU A 121 0.22 -3.31 17.58
C LEU A 121 -0.84 -2.39 18.19
N GLY A 122 -1.20 -1.31 17.50
CA GLY A 122 -2.21 -0.35 17.97
C GLY A 122 -3.60 -0.97 18.12
N LYS A 123 -3.91 -2.00 17.32
CA LYS A 123 -5.13 -2.81 17.43
C LYS A 123 -5.04 -3.92 18.49
N GLN A 124 -3.90 -4.06 19.19
CA GLN A 124 -3.60 -5.11 20.15
C GLN A 124 -3.76 -6.53 19.58
N LEU A 125 -3.62 -6.67 18.25
CA LEU A 125 -3.68 -7.95 17.58
C LEU A 125 -2.37 -8.73 17.74
N ILE A 126 -1.28 -8.02 18.03
CA ILE A 126 0.07 -8.55 18.16
C ILE A 126 0.75 -7.86 19.37
N SER A 127 1.73 -8.51 20.00
CA SER A 127 2.47 -7.93 21.14
C SER A 127 3.79 -7.30 20.70
N GLU A 128 4.36 -6.41 21.52
CA GLU A 128 5.66 -5.78 21.23
C GLU A 128 6.80 -6.80 21.09
N LYS A 129 6.74 -7.90 21.85
CA LYS A 129 7.71 -9.01 21.75
C LYS A 129 7.70 -9.69 20.37
N LEU A 130 6.62 -9.51 19.60
CA LEU A 130 6.35 -10.16 18.33
C LEU A 130 6.49 -9.22 17.13
N ALA A 131 6.67 -7.91 17.37
CA ALA A 131 6.78 -6.85 16.38
C ALA A 131 8.22 -6.59 15.94
#